data_AF-A0AAD1VP52-F1
#
_entry.id   AF-A0AAD1VP52-F1
#
_cell.length_a   1.000
_cell.length_b   1.000
_cell.length_c   1.000
_cell.angle_alpha   90.00
_cell.angle_beta   90.00
_cell.angle_gamma   90.00
#
_symmetry.space_group_name_H-M   'P 1'
#
loop_
_entity.id
_entity.type
_entity.pdbx_description
1 polymer ?
#
loop_
_entity_poly.entity_id
_entity_poly.type
_entity_poly.pdbx_seq_one_letter_code
_entity_poly.pdbx_strand_id
1 'polypeptide(L)'
;MPGGLTDTPQQPHQLSSRSHGRLPANPRSLDTRAGGPRNSRCPTCSQPLEAESSTLANVSADIRAVACQMVTKTDLRTLSGDLHTAIHFEVAALKSEITVHGGRLQKLEETVRDTVEKAGTNTTVTTRQGNMLLALRRQTEDLDNRGRRSNIRVRGLPEPSTEEDMEATLKALFREILGADMPDNLAFDRAHRANRPRLADNIPRDIICCLHHYKHKESIMLKARSRPLWRFRGADVALFQDLSPLTLNARRAPITSPINGGSLLLYLQDTRMTECPCAGRRSAWDFCTAWAYHPLK
;
A
#
# COMPACT_ATOMS: atom_id res chain seq x y z
N MET A 1 -5.90 -16.94 -10.25
CA MET A 1 -6.81 -15.99 -10.93
C MET A 1 -6.22 -14.59 -10.85
N PRO A 2 -5.48 -14.11 -11.87
CA PRO A 2 -5.03 -12.72 -11.94
C PRO A 2 -5.99 -11.90 -12.82
N GLY A 3 -6.71 -10.96 -12.22
CA GLY A 3 -7.50 -9.96 -12.95
C GLY A 3 -6.78 -8.63 -12.94
N GLY A 4 -6.01 -8.33 -14.00
CA GLY A 4 -5.40 -7.01 -14.18
C GLY A 4 -6.37 -6.05 -14.87
N LEU A 5 -6.45 -4.83 -14.38
CA LEU A 5 -7.08 -3.71 -15.09
C LEU A 5 -6.06 -2.57 -15.20
N THR A 6 -5.77 -2.21 -16.44
CA THR A 6 -4.83 -1.16 -16.82
C THR A 6 -5.60 0.06 -17.30
N ASP A 7 -5.74 1.08 -16.45
CA ASP A 7 -6.26 2.38 -16.90
C ASP A 7 -5.12 3.23 -17.49
N THR A 8 -5.33 3.67 -18.72
CA THR A 8 -4.44 4.56 -19.47
C THR A 8 -5.16 5.91 -19.66
N PRO A 9 -4.52 7.06 -19.41
CA PRO A 9 -5.21 8.34 -19.40
C PRO A 9 -5.52 8.85 -20.82
N GLN A 10 -6.76 9.27 -21.07
CA GLN A 10 -7.11 10.07 -22.25
C GLN A 10 -7.05 11.57 -21.94
N GLN A 11 -6.36 12.32 -22.81
CA GLN A 11 -6.33 13.79 -22.81
C GLN A 11 -7.46 14.38 -23.70
N PRO A 12 -7.79 15.67 -23.52
CA PRO A 12 -8.97 16.28 -24.14
C PRO A 12 -8.74 16.75 -25.58
N HIS A 13 -9.80 16.70 -26.40
CA HIS A 13 -9.82 17.33 -27.72
C HIS A 13 -10.61 18.64 -27.72
N GLN A 14 -9.96 19.71 -28.19
CA GLN A 14 -10.51 21.04 -28.44
C GLN A 14 -10.74 21.23 -29.95
N LEU A 15 -11.96 21.62 -30.36
CA LEU A 15 -12.27 22.25 -31.65
C LEU A 15 -13.46 23.21 -31.38
N SER A 16 -13.29 24.53 -31.36
CA SER A 16 -12.91 25.48 -32.44
C SER A 16 -14.06 25.80 -33.41
N SER A 17 -14.29 27.09 -33.58
CA SER A 17 -15.46 27.71 -34.22
C SER A 17 -15.30 27.93 -35.74
N ARG A 18 -16.41 28.05 -36.47
CA ARG A 18 -16.46 28.71 -37.79
C ARG A 18 -17.84 29.30 -38.12
N SER A 19 -17.85 30.28 -39.01
CA SER A 19 -18.92 31.27 -39.22
C SER A 19 -19.30 31.46 -40.70
N HIS A 20 -20.27 32.37 -40.95
CA HIS A 20 -20.87 32.77 -42.26
C HIS A 20 -21.94 31.80 -42.81
N GLY A 21 -23.08 32.20 -43.40
CA GLY A 21 -23.76 33.49 -43.66
C GLY A 21 -25.29 33.25 -43.80
N ARG A 22 -26.15 34.03 -44.49
CA ARG A 22 -26.04 35.31 -45.23
C ARG A 22 -27.48 35.90 -45.40
N LEU A 23 -27.64 37.23 -45.49
CA LEU A 23 -28.87 37.96 -45.89
C LEU A 23 -29.02 38.00 -47.44
N PRO A 24 -30.18 38.31 -48.10
CA PRO A 24 -30.91 39.58 -47.91
C PRO A 24 -32.42 39.76 -48.32
N ALA A 25 -32.95 40.94 -47.95
CA ALA A 25 -33.84 41.87 -48.67
C ALA A 25 -35.31 41.56 -49.09
N ASN A 26 -36.15 42.58 -48.86
CA ASN A 26 -37.53 42.84 -49.31
C ASN A 26 -37.52 43.64 -50.64
N PRO A 27 -38.57 43.64 -51.51
CA PRO A 27 -39.40 44.86 -51.60
C PRO A 27 -40.87 44.75 -52.14
N ARG A 28 -41.72 45.67 -51.63
CA ARG A 28 -42.71 46.56 -52.32
C ARG A 28 -43.83 46.05 -53.27
N SER A 29 -45.07 46.24 -52.79
CA SER A 29 -46.22 47.03 -53.36
C SER A 29 -46.62 46.99 -54.85
N LEU A 30 -47.94 46.96 -55.09
CA LEU A 30 -48.63 47.71 -56.17
C LEU A 30 -50.12 47.98 -55.82
N ASP A 31 -50.64 49.13 -56.23
CA ASP A 31 -52.04 49.60 -56.05
C ASP A 31 -53.02 49.05 -57.11
N THR A 32 -54.35 49.21 -56.91
CA THR A 32 -55.20 50.14 -57.72
C THR A 32 -56.70 50.08 -57.38
N ARG A 33 -57.18 51.17 -56.76
CA ARG A 33 -58.44 51.94 -56.95
C ARG A 33 -59.74 51.36 -57.59
N ALA A 34 -60.84 51.70 -56.90
CA ALA A 34 -62.10 52.34 -57.37
C ALA A 34 -63.20 51.55 -58.10
N GLY A 35 -64.43 51.65 -57.57
CA GLY A 35 -65.67 51.30 -58.27
C GLY A 35 -66.94 51.35 -57.40
N GLY A 36 -67.75 52.39 -57.55
CA GLY A 36 -69.15 52.47 -57.11
C GLY A 36 -69.86 53.61 -57.88
N PRO A 37 -71.16 53.89 -57.67
CA PRO A 37 -72.18 53.18 -56.91
C PRO A 37 -73.42 52.82 -57.79
N ARG A 38 -74.52 52.33 -57.20
CA ARG A 38 -75.90 52.74 -57.56
C ARG A 38 -76.94 52.25 -56.54
N ASN A 39 -78.01 53.04 -56.42
CA ASN A 39 -79.15 52.86 -55.52
C ASN A 39 -80.43 52.74 -56.37
N SER A 40 -81.31 51.78 -56.08
CA SER A 40 -82.67 51.73 -56.65
C SER A 40 -83.62 50.91 -55.77
N ARG A 41 -84.75 51.51 -55.38
CA ARG A 41 -85.88 50.88 -54.68
C ARG A 41 -86.76 50.07 -55.63
N CYS A 42 -87.44 49.03 -55.15
CA CYS A 42 -88.90 48.77 -55.35
C CYS A 42 -89.39 47.53 -54.55
N PRO A 43 -90.72 47.30 -54.38
CA PRO A 43 -91.24 46.65 -53.16
C PRO A 43 -92.18 45.43 -53.33
N THR A 44 -92.54 44.81 -52.20
CA THR A 44 -93.78 44.03 -51.88
C THR A 44 -94.13 42.72 -52.60
N CYS A 45 -93.91 41.58 -51.93
CA CYS A 45 -94.80 40.40 -51.76
C CYS A 45 -94.10 39.41 -50.79
N SER A 46 -94.65 38.84 -49.70
CA SER A 46 -95.96 38.23 -49.40
C SER A 46 -96.06 36.69 -49.60
N GLN A 47 -95.30 35.94 -48.78
CA GLN A 47 -95.61 34.58 -48.24
C GLN A 47 -95.74 33.37 -49.23
N PRO A 48 -95.99 32.12 -48.78
CA PRO A 48 -95.01 31.28 -48.05
C PRO A 48 -94.94 29.81 -48.55
N LEU A 49 -93.91 29.05 -48.16
CA LEU A 49 -93.90 27.57 -48.28
C LEU A 49 -93.22 26.92 -47.06
N GLU A 50 -94.03 26.36 -46.15
CA GLU A 50 -93.57 25.59 -44.99
C GLU A 50 -93.84 24.09 -45.19
N ALA A 51 -92.81 23.30 -45.47
CA ALA A 51 -92.92 21.82 -45.50
C ALA A 51 -91.59 21.06 -45.26
N GLU A 52 -90.43 21.64 -45.61
CA GLU A 52 -89.12 20.96 -45.49
C GLU A 52 -88.42 21.13 -44.12
N SER A 53 -89.09 21.77 -43.15
CA SER A 53 -88.46 22.22 -41.90
C SER A 53 -88.05 21.08 -40.95
N SER A 54 -88.83 20.00 -40.86
CA SER A 54 -88.68 18.99 -39.80
C SER A 54 -87.54 17.98 -40.01
N THR A 55 -87.36 17.48 -41.23
CA THR A 55 -86.25 16.55 -41.56
C THR A 55 -84.90 17.27 -41.54
N LEU A 56 -84.86 18.51 -42.05
CA LEU A 56 -83.68 19.37 -41.99
C LEU A 56 -83.34 19.80 -40.54
N ALA A 57 -84.36 20.04 -39.70
CA ALA A 57 -84.17 20.29 -38.27
C ALA A 57 -83.53 19.09 -37.55
N ASN A 58 -84.00 17.86 -37.81
CA ASN A 58 -83.45 16.65 -37.20
C ASN A 58 -81.99 16.40 -37.64
N VAL A 59 -81.71 16.43 -38.95
CA VAL A 59 -80.33 16.25 -39.45
C VAL A 59 -79.40 17.35 -38.93
N SER A 60 -79.87 18.60 -38.82
CA SER A 60 -79.07 19.68 -38.21
C SER A 60 -78.93 19.55 -36.69
N ALA A 61 -79.83 18.85 -35.99
CA ALA A 61 -79.67 18.49 -34.59
C ALA A 61 -78.60 17.39 -34.42
N ASP A 62 -78.63 16.34 -35.25
CA ASP A 62 -77.63 15.26 -35.24
C ASP A 62 -76.23 15.76 -35.61
N ILE A 63 -76.12 16.61 -36.64
CA ILE A 63 -74.84 17.26 -37.01
C ILE A 63 -74.32 18.14 -35.86
N ARG A 64 -75.19 18.85 -35.13
CA ARG A 64 -74.79 19.60 -33.92
C ARG A 64 -74.38 18.66 -32.78
N ALA A 65 -75.07 17.55 -32.57
CA ALA A 65 -74.73 16.58 -31.53
C ALA A 65 -73.35 15.97 -31.79
N VAL A 66 -73.04 15.59 -33.03
CA VAL A 66 -71.70 15.13 -33.44
C VAL A 66 -70.67 16.25 -33.33
N ALA A 67 -70.97 17.47 -33.78
CA ALA A 67 -70.04 18.60 -33.67
C ALA A 67 -69.72 18.98 -32.21
N CYS A 68 -70.66 18.80 -31.28
CA CYS A 68 -70.44 18.96 -29.83
C CYS A 68 -69.62 17.81 -29.20
N GLN A 69 -69.48 16.66 -29.87
CA GLN A 69 -68.59 15.57 -29.46
C GLN A 69 -67.18 15.69 -30.08
N MET A 70 -66.99 16.56 -31.08
CA MET A 70 -65.67 16.79 -31.68
C MET A 70 -64.82 17.72 -30.79
N VAL A 71 -63.53 17.37 -30.67
CA VAL A 71 -62.55 18.19 -29.94
C VAL A 71 -62.52 19.60 -30.54
N THR A 72 -62.83 20.60 -29.71
CA THR A 72 -62.92 21.98 -30.17
C THR A 72 -61.54 22.62 -30.27
N LYS A 73 -61.42 23.69 -31.06
CA LYS A 73 -60.18 24.49 -31.15
C LYS A 73 -59.76 25.09 -29.80
N THR A 74 -60.70 25.24 -28.87
CA THR A 74 -60.47 25.66 -27.48
C THR A 74 -59.85 24.52 -26.66
N ASP A 75 -60.31 23.28 -26.79
CA ASP A 75 -59.79 22.14 -26.02
C ASP A 75 -58.34 21.80 -26.41
N LEU A 76 -58.00 21.92 -27.69
CA LEU A 76 -56.60 21.77 -28.13
C LEU A 76 -55.69 22.89 -27.59
N ARG A 77 -56.24 24.09 -27.36
CA ARG A 77 -55.51 25.23 -26.80
C ARG A 77 -55.32 25.11 -25.30
N THR A 78 -56.32 24.63 -24.56
CA THR A 78 -56.17 24.33 -23.13
C THR A 78 -55.19 23.18 -22.92
N LEU A 79 -55.35 22.05 -23.62
CA LEU A 79 -54.40 20.93 -23.55
C LEU A 79 -52.96 21.35 -23.90
N SER A 80 -52.77 22.17 -24.93
CA SER A 80 -51.44 22.70 -25.27
C SER A 80 -50.90 23.66 -24.22
N GLY A 81 -51.76 24.39 -23.50
CA GLY A 81 -51.39 25.24 -22.37
C GLY A 81 -50.99 24.42 -21.16
N ASP A 82 -51.80 23.43 -20.79
CA ASP A 82 -51.59 22.52 -19.66
C ASP A 82 -50.32 21.67 -19.85
N LEU A 83 -50.06 21.21 -21.07
CA LEU A 83 -48.83 20.48 -21.39
C LEU A 83 -47.60 21.40 -21.35
N HIS A 84 -47.74 22.67 -21.74
CA HIS A 84 -46.67 23.65 -21.64
C HIS A 84 -46.39 24.02 -20.16
N THR A 85 -47.40 24.22 -19.33
CA THR A 85 -47.21 24.49 -17.89
C THR A 85 -46.61 23.29 -17.16
N ALA A 86 -47.06 22.06 -17.46
CA ALA A 86 -46.46 20.84 -16.94
C ALA A 86 -44.97 20.70 -17.32
N ILE A 87 -44.61 20.93 -18.59
CA ILE A 87 -43.21 20.90 -19.04
C ILE A 87 -42.38 21.97 -18.31
N HIS A 88 -42.89 23.20 -18.17
CA HIS A 88 -42.15 24.25 -17.43
C HIS A 88 -42.00 23.93 -15.94
N PHE A 89 -42.99 23.28 -15.33
CA PHE A 89 -42.91 22.81 -13.94
C PHE A 89 -41.82 21.75 -13.76
N GLU A 90 -41.83 20.68 -14.58
CA GLU A 90 -40.81 19.63 -14.54
C GLU A 90 -39.41 20.17 -14.88
N VAL A 91 -39.29 21.06 -15.87
CA VAL A 91 -38.01 21.70 -16.22
C VAL A 91 -37.51 22.61 -15.08
N ALA A 92 -38.40 23.26 -14.32
CA ALA A 92 -38.02 24.02 -13.13
C ALA A 92 -37.57 23.12 -11.97
N ALA A 93 -38.28 22.00 -11.74
CA ALA A 93 -37.91 20.99 -10.76
C ALA A 93 -36.53 20.39 -11.05
N LEU A 94 -36.30 19.90 -12.28
CA LEU A 94 -35.01 19.37 -12.71
C LEU A 94 -33.87 20.39 -12.61
N LYS A 95 -34.12 21.67 -12.94
CA LYS A 95 -33.13 22.75 -12.72
C LYS A 95 -32.77 22.91 -11.24
N SER A 96 -33.74 22.79 -10.33
CA SER A 96 -33.49 22.87 -8.89
C SER A 96 -32.68 21.65 -8.39
N GLU A 97 -32.97 20.45 -8.87
CA GLU A 97 -32.20 19.25 -8.54
C GLU A 97 -30.77 19.34 -9.06
N ILE A 98 -30.57 19.82 -10.29
CA ILE A 98 -29.24 20.03 -10.88
C ILE A 98 -28.41 21.02 -10.04
N THR A 99 -28.99 22.11 -9.52
CA THR A 99 -28.22 23.04 -8.66
C THR A 99 -27.89 22.43 -7.31
N VAL A 100 -28.80 21.65 -6.71
CA VAL A 100 -28.54 20.88 -5.48
C VAL A 100 -27.44 19.83 -5.69
N HIS A 101 -27.49 19.09 -6.80
CA HIS A 101 -26.47 18.10 -7.15
C HIS A 101 -25.12 18.75 -7.44
N GLY A 102 -25.07 19.89 -8.15
CA GLY A 102 -23.84 20.66 -8.36
C GLY A 102 -23.19 21.10 -7.05
N GLY A 103 -23.99 21.66 -6.12
CA GLY A 103 -23.49 22.04 -4.78
C GLY A 103 -23.04 20.86 -3.92
N ARG A 104 -23.64 19.67 -4.09
CA ARG A 104 -23.17 18.43 -3.44
C ARG A 104 -21.87 17.91 -4.06
N LEU A 105 -21.74 17.98 -5.39
CA LEU A 105 -20.56 17.54 -6.13
C LEU A 105 -19.34 18.42 -5.77
N GLN A 106 -19.50 19.74 -5.74
CA GLN A 106 -18.44 20.67 -5.34
C GLN A 106 -17.88 20.37 -3.94
N LYS A 107 -18.76 20.06 -2.97
CA LYS A 107 -18.36 19.63 -1.61
C LYS A 107 -17.62 18.29 -1.61
N LEU A 108 -18.05 17.35 -2.44
CA LEU A 108 -17.35 16.07 -2.59
C LEU A 108 -15.95 16.28 -3.21
N GLU A 109 -15.82 17.08 -4.26
CA GLU A 109 -14.52 17.41 -4.87
C GLU A 109 -13.57 18.11 -3.90
N GLU A 110 -14.08 19.02 -3.07
CA GLU A 110 -13.32 19.68 -2.00
C GLU A 110 -12.84 18.68 -0.95
N THR A 111 -13.72 17.84 -0.40
CA THR A 111 -13.33 16.80 0.57
C THR A 111 -12.39 15.74 -0.01
N VAL A 112 -12.52 15.40 -1.29
CA VAL A 112 -11.58 14.50 -1.99
C VAL A 112 -10.20 15.16 -2.12
N ARG A 113 -10.12 16.43 -2.52
CA ARG A 113 -8.86 17.18 -2.60
C ARG A 113 -8.15 17.23 -1.25
N ASP A 114 -8.89 17.59 -0.20
CA ASP A 114 -8.44 17.61 1.19
C ASP A 114 -7.89 16.26 1.67
N THR A 115 -8.59 15.17 1.36
CA THR A 115 -8.17 13.82 1.78
C THR A 115 -6.95 13.32 1.00
N VAL A 116 -6.82 13.67 -0.28
CA VAL A 116 -5.63 13.38 -1.09
C VAL A 116 -4.41 14.14 -0.57
N GLU A 117 -4.54 15.42 -0.21
CA GLU A 117 -3.45 16.20 0.39
C GLU A 117 -3.03 15.65 1.77
N LYS A 118 -4.02 15.31 2.62
CA LYS A 118 -3.78 14.64 3.91
C LYS A 118 -3.13 13.26 3.74
N ALA A 119 -3.50 12.50 2.70
CA ALA A 119 -2.82 11.24 2.37
C ALA A 119 -1.38 11.46 1.91
N GLY A 120 -1.14 12.42 1.01
CA GLY A 120 0.20 12.78 0.54
C GLY A 120 1.14 13.18 1.69
N THR A 121 0.70 14.10 2.55
CA THR A 121 1.45 14.50 3.75
C THR A 121 1.70 13.31 4.68
N ASN A 122 0.69 12.46 4.96
CA ASN A 122 0.85 11.26 5.79
C ASN A 122 1.88 10.26 5.21
N THR A 123 1.95 10.07 3.88
CA THR A 123 2.98 9.18 3.28
C THR A 123 4.40 9.71 3.46
N THR A 124 4.61 11.03 3.34
CA THR A 124 5.94 11.63 3.58
C THR A 124 6.35 11.53 5.05
N VAL A 125 5.43 11.76 5.98
CA VAL A 125 5.65 11.58 7.43
C VAL A 125 5.97 10.12 7.75
N THR A 126 5.20 9.17 7.23
CA THR A 126 5.43 7.73 7.43
C THR A 126 6.80 7.29 6.90
N THR A 127 7.18 7.76 5.71
CA THR A 127 8.50 7.47 5.11
C THR A 127 9.64 8.05 5.96
N ARG A 128 9.49 9.30 6.45
CA ARG A 128 10.43 9.93 7.37
C ARG A 128 10.54 9.15 8.68
N GLN A 129 9.42 8.72 9.26
CA GLN A 129 9.40 7.90 10.47
C GLN A 129 10.07 6.54 10.27
N GLY A 130 9.82 5.84 9.15
CA GLY A 130 10.50 4.60 8.79
C GLY A 130 12.02 4.77 8.72
N ASN A 131 12.50 5.85 8.08
CA ASN A 131 13.93 6.18 8.01
C ASN A 131 14.53 6.47 9.40
N MET A 132 13.82 7.21 10.25
CA MET A 132 14.25 7.47 11.64
C MET A 132 14.30 6.18 12.47
N LEU A 133 13.32 5.29 12.34
CA LEU A 133 13.31 3.99 13.02
C LEU A 133 14.47 3.08 12.56
N LEU A 134 14.80 3.08 11.26
CA LEU A 134 15.97 2.37 10.73
C LEU A 134 17.29 2.94 11.25
N ALA A 135 17.41 4.27 11.33
CA ALA A 135 18.59 4.93 11.91
C ALA A 135 18.75 4.62 13.40
N LEU A 136 17.68 4.74 14.18
CA LEU A 136 17.65 4.40 15.60
C LEU A 136 17.99 2.92 15.83
N ARG A 137 17.43 2.00 15.04
CA ARG A 137 17.75 0.56 15.13
C ARG A 137 19.23 0.25 14.87
N ARG A 138 19.88 0.95 13.94
CA ARG A 138 21.32 0.81 13.68
C ARG A 138 22.15 1.37 14.84
N GLN A 139 21.74 2.51 15.40
CA GLN A 139 22.41 3.12 16.56
C GLN A 139 22.28 2.25 17.82
N THR A 140 21.09 1.71 18.10
CA THR A 140 20.90 0.80 19.24
C THR A 140 21.67 -0.50 19.05
N GLU A 141 21.72 -1.07 17.85
CA GLU A 141 22.56 -2.25 17.57
C GLU A 141 24.07 -1.98 17.77
N ASP A 142 24.58 -0.84 17.33
CA ASP A 142 25.99 -0.47 17.55
C ASP A 142 26.28 -0.21 19.04
N LEU A 143 25.39 0.47 19.76
CA LEU A 143 25.52 0.66 21.22
C LEU A 143 25.48 -0.67 21.98
N ASP A 144 24.56 -1.56 21.64
CA ASP A 144 24.43 -2.87 22.29
C ASP A 144 25.67 -3.74 22.00
N ASN A 145 26.16 -3.74 20.76
CA ASN A 145 27.42 -4.41 20.41
C ASN A 145 28.64 -3.77 21.08
N ARG A 146 28.69 -2.42 21.22
CA ARG A 146 29.74 -1.70 21.97
C ARG A 146 29.79 -2.17 23.43
N GLY A 147 28.64 -2.22 24.10
CA GLY A 147 28.53 -2.72 25.47
C GLY A 147 28.93 -4.19 25.64
N ARG A 148 28.83 -5.00 24.59
CA ARG A 148 29.22 -6.42 24.57
C ARG A 148 30.66 -6.71 24.12
N ARG A 149 31.46 -5.72 23.70
CA ARG A 149 32.80 -5.96 23.10
C ARG A 149 33.75 -6.74 24.01
N SER A 150 33.68 -6.52 25.32
CA SER A 150 34.49 -7.18 26.35
C SER A 150 33.85 -8.44 26.94
N ASN A 151 32.64 -8.81 26.47
CA ASN A 151 31.95 -10.00 26.93
C ASN A 151 32.44 -11.25 26.18
N ILE A 152 32.62 -12.34 26.92
CA ILE A 152 32.74 -13.71 26.40
C ILE A 152 31.50 -14.50 26.85
N ARG A 153 30.99 -15.34 25.95
CA ARG A 153 29.90 -16.28 26.21
C ARG A 153 30.43 -17.70 26.23
N VAL A 154 30.31 -18.38 27.36
CA VAL A 154 30.76 -19.76 27.59
C VAL A 154 29.56 -20.69 27.48
N ARG A 155 29.65 -21.74 26.67
CA ARG A 155 28.61 -22.77 26.48
C ARG A 155 29.14 -24.14 26.90
N GLY A 156 28.25 -24.99 27.41
CA GLY A 156 28.57 -26.39 27.75
C GLY A 156 29.09 -26.59 29.17
N LEU A 157 29.33 -25.52 29.94
CA LEU A 157 29.79 -25.63 31.31
C LEU A 157 28.65 -26.13 32.23
N PRO A 158 28.75 -27.34 32.84
CA PRO A 158 27.67 -27.96 33.60
C PRO A 158 27.20 -27.06 34.75
N GLU A 159 25.93 -27.16 35.13
CA GLU A 159 25.42 -26.42 36.29
C GLU A 159 25.83 -27.12 37.59
N PRO A 160 26.44 -26.40 38.56
CA PRO A 160 26.74 -26.97 39.86
C PRO A 160 25.45 -27.22 40.65
N SER A 161 25.50 -28.19 41.57
CA SER A 161 24.41 -28.49 42.52
C SER A 161 24.26 -27.42 43.61
N THR A 162 25.32 -26.66 43.85
CA THR A 162 25.48 -25.66 44.91
C THR A 162 25.86 -24.32 44.29
N GLU A 163 25.70 -23.21 45.02
CA GLU A 163 26.29 -21.94 44.61
C GLU A 163 27.81 -22.09 44.47
N GLU A 164 28.33 -21.72 43.30
CA GLU A 164 29.74 -21.80 42.94
C GLU A 164 30.25 -20.41 42.57
N ASP A 165 31.46 -20.09 43.01
CA ASP A 165 32.16 -18.89 42.55
C ASP A 165 32.45 -19.01 41.04
N MET A 166 31.66 -18.25 40.27
CA MET A 166 31.77 -18.20 38.82
C MET A 166 33.10 -17.58 38.37
N GLU A 167 33.69 -16.65 39.13
CA GLU A 167 35.00 -16.10 38.78
C GLU A 167 36.12 -17.11 38.99
N ALA A 168 36.16 -17.81 40.12
CA ALA A 168 37.14 -18.88 40.35
C ALA A 168 37.05 -19.96 39.26
N THR A 169 35.82 -20.34 38.90
CA THR A 169 35.57 -21.34 37.85
C THR A 169 36.03 -20.87 36.48
N LEU A 170 35.75 -19.61 36.11
CA LEU A 170 36.23 -19.02 34.86
C LEU A 170 37.75 -18.83 34.84
N LYS A 171 38.38 -18.46 35.97
CA LYS A 171 39.85 -18.38 36.11
C LYS A 171 40.50 -19.75 35.90
N ALA A 172 39.90 -20.82 36.39
CA ALA A 172 40.34 -22.19 36.13
C ALA A 172 40.18 -22.59 34.65
N LEU A 173 39.02 -22.33 34.05
CA LEU A 173 38.75 -22.60 32.63
C LEU A 173 39.72 -21.85 31.71
N PHE A 174 39.93 -20.54 31.92
CA PHE A 174 40.86 -19.77 31.11
C PHE A 174 42.32 -20.17 31.34
N ARG A 175 42.68 -20.70 32.52
CA ARG A 175 44.00 -21.29 32.76
C ARG A 175 44.25 -22.53 31.91
N GLU A 176 43.26 -23.39 31.70
CA GLU A 176 43.38 -24.53 30.77
C GLU A 176 43.49 -24.08 29.30
N ILE A 177 42.88 -22.95 28.93
CA ILE A 177 42.90 -22.40 27.56
C ILE A 177 44.20 -21.66 27.25
N LEU A 178 44.61 -20.74 28.13
CA LEU A 178 45.77 -19.89 27.93
C LEU A 178 47.08 -20.55 28.38
N GLY A 179 47.05 -21.46 29.37
CA GLY A 179 48.23 -22.12 29.89
C GLY A 179 49.25 -21.12 30.44
N ALA A 180 50.46 -21.14 29.88
CA ALA A 180 51.53 -20.19 30.23
C ALA A 180 51.24 -18.73 29.83
N ASP A 181 50.34 -18.50 28.86
CA ASP A 181 49.97 -17.14 28.40
C ASP A 181 48.83 -16.52 29.23
N MET A 182 48.61 -17.02 30.46
CA MET A 182 47.65 -16.43 31.39
C MET A 182 48.15 -15.08 31.90
N PRO A 183 47.36 -13.99 31.78
CA PRO A 183 47.73 -12.71 32.40
C PRO A 183 47.53 -12.78 33.91
N ASP A 184 48.53 -12.31 34.67
CA ASP A 184 48.54 -12.33 36.14
C ASP A 184 47.34 -11.59 36.76
N ASN A 185 46.88 -10.53 36.11
CA ASN A 185 45.78 -9.66 36.55
C ASN A 185 44.47 -9.91 35.77
N LEU A 186 44.08 -11.18 35.60
CA LEU A 186 42.79 -11.55 34.99
C LEU A 186 41.59 -11.20 35.90
N ALA A 187 41.09 -9.98 35.77
CA ALA A 187 39.92 -9.46 36.47
C ALA A 187 38.65 -9.47 35.60
N PHE A 188 37.51 -9.69 36.26
CA PHE A 188 36.17 -9.62 35.68
C PHE A 188 35.42 -8.43 36.26
N ASP A 189 34.63 -7.75 35.44
CA ASP A 189 33.68 -6.75 35.96
C ASP A 189 32.38 -7.42 36.42
N ARG A 190 31.99 -8.49 35.72
CA ARG A 190 30.75 -9.27 35.94
C ARG A 190 30.92 -10.68 35.41
N ALA A 191 30.48 -11.69 36.16
CA ALA A 191 30.32 -13.06 35.70
C ALA A 191 28.96 -13.61 36.18
N HIS A 192 28.12 -14.10 35.26
CA HIS A 192 26.81 -14.66 35.60
C HIS A 192 26.32 -15.68 34.57
N ARG A 193 25.47 -16.62 34.98
CA ARG A 193 24.71 -17.45 34.02
C ARG A 193 23.61 -16.62 33.36
N ALA A 194 23.36 -16.87 32.09
CA ALA A 194 22.31 -16.18 31.34
C ALA A 194 20.94 -16.46 31.95
N ASN A 195 20.12 -15.41 32.10
CA ASN A 195 18.75 -15.48 32.63
C ASN A 195 17.79 -16.11 31.60
N ARG A 196 17.93 -17.43 31.41
CA ARG A 196 16.97 -18.30 30.73
C ARG A 196 16.37 -19.24 31.77
N PRO A 197 15.08 -19.65 31.65
CA PRO A 197 14.55 -20.78 32.41
C PRO A 197 15.46 -22.00 32.28
N ARG A 198 15.63 -22.77 33.36
CA ARG A 198 16.26 -24.10 33.28
C ARG A 198 15.37 -24.96 32.39
N LEU A 199 15.90 -25.38 31.25
CA LEU A 199 15.20 -26.29 30.34
C LEU A 199 15.35 -27.71 30.89
N ALA A 200 14.32 -28.56 30.74
CA ALA A 200 14.34 -29.93 31.26
C ALA A 200 15.42 -30.82 30.59
N ASP A 201 15.87 -30.45 29.40
CA ASP A 201 16.65 -31.30 28.49
C ASP A 201 18.16 -31.38 28.81
N ASN A 202 18.58 -31.23 30.07
CA ASN A 202 19.98 -31.26 30.54
C ASN A 202 20.95 -30.24 29.88
N ILE A 203 20.49 -29.32 29.04
CA ILE A 203 21.34 -28.30 28.40
C ILE A 203 21.71 -27.22 29.44
N PRO A 204 22.99 -27.07 29.82
CA PRO A 204 23.40 -26.08 30.82
C PRO A 204 23.23 -24.66 30.31
N ARG A 205 22.84 -23.72 31.18
CA ARG A 205 22.75 -22.30 30.82
C ARG A 205 24.14 -21.72 30.53
N ASP A 206 24.27 -21.11 29.35
CA ASP A 206 25.44 -20.34 28.93
C ASP A 206 25.84 -19.32 30.02
N ILE A 207 27.14 -19.14 30.26
CA ILE A 207 27.69 -18.09 31.13
C ILE A 207 28.08 -16.89 30.29
N ILE A 208 27.85 -15.68 30.81
CA ILE A 208 28.30 -14.42 30.23
C ILE A 208 29.26 -13.76 31.24
N CYS A 209 30.49 -13.52 30.82
CA CYS A 209 31.50 -12.84 31.62
C CYS A 209 32.07 -11.61 30.89
N CYS A 210 32.12 -10.48 31.58
CA CYS A 210 32.74 -9.24 31.12
C CYS A 210 34.16 -9.17 31.70
N LEU A 211 35.15 -9.11 30.82
CA LEU A 211 36.56 -8.97 31.19
C LEU A 211 36.93 -7.49 31.26
N HIS A 212 37.57 -7.09 32.36
CA HIS A 212 38.00 -5.70 32.59
C HIS A 212 38.93 -5.19 31.48
N HIS A 213 39.82 -6.06 31.01
CA HIS A 213 40.80 -5.75 29.97
C HIS A 213 40.44 -6.41 28.63
N TYR A 214 40.07 -5.60 27.64
CA TYR A 214 39.76 -6.05 26.27
C TYR A 214 40.88 -6.89 25.63
N LYS A 215 42.16 -6.57 25.92
CA LYS A 215 43.31 -7.33 25.41
C LYS A 215 43.31 -8.79 25.89
N HIS A 216 42.92 -9.05 27.15
CA HIS A 216 42.82 -10.40 27.68
C HIS A 216 41.68 -11.17 27.01
N LYS A 217 40.54 -10.51 26.78
CA LYS A 217 39.41 -11.04 26.03
C LYS A 217 39.83 -11.47 24.62
N GLU A 218 40.57 -10.65 23.88
CA GLU A 218 41.03 -11.02 22.53
C GLU A 218 42.05 -12.17 22.54
N SER A 219 42.97 -12.23 23.53
CA SER A 219 43.89 -13.36 23.67
C SER A 219 43.15 -14.69 23.88
N ILE A 220 42.17 -14.71 24.82
CA ILE A 220 41.31 -15.87 25.08
C ILE A 220 40.53 -16.25 23.81
N MET A 221 39.89 -15.27 23.15
CA MET A 221 39.11 -15.55 21.94
C MET A 221 39.97 -16.00 20.74
N LEU A 222 41.24 -15.59 20.66
CA LEU A 222 42.17 -16.06 19.63
C LEU A 222 42.51 -17.55 19.83
N LYS A 223 42.74 -18.00 21.07
CA LYS A 223 42.93 -19.43 21.37
C LYS A 223 41.64 -20.23 21.24
N ALA A 224 40.50 -19.66 21.61
CA ALA A 224 39.19 -20.28 21.38
C ALA A 224 38.90 -20.53 19.89
N ARG A 225 39.43 -19.70 18.98
CA ARG A 225 39.30 -19.89 17.53
C ARG A 225 40.21 -21.00 16.98
N SER A 226 41.37 -21.24 17.57
CA SER A 226 42.27 -22.33 17.11
C SER A 226 41.79 -23.71 17.56
N ARG A 227 41.05 -23.80 18.66
CA ARG A 227 40.41 -25.03 19.15
C ARG A 227 38.96 -24.76 19.57
N PRO A 228 37.95 -25.29 18.84
CA PRO A 228 36.54 -24.92 19.06
C PRO A 228 35.94 -25.50 20.35
N LEU A 229 36.39 -26.69 20.79
CA LEU A 229 35.91 -27.38 21.98
C LEU A 229 37.07 -27.62 22.97
N TRP A 230 36.90 -27.16 24.21
CA TRP A 230 37.82 -27.32 25.34
C TRP A 230 37.21 -28.25 26.37
N ARG A 231 37.98 -29.19 26.92
CA ARG A 231 37.44 -30.20 27.84
C ARG A 231 37.76 -29.81 29.28
N PHE A 232 36.77 -29.27 29.99
CA PHE A 232 36.90 -28.76 31.37
C PHE A 232 35.95 -29.54 32.29
N ARG A 233 36.46 -30.06 33.42
CA ARG A 233 35.71 -30.89 34.38
C ARG A 233 34.90 -32.04 33.72
N GLY A 234 35.45 -32.64 32.66
CA GLY A 234 34.82 -33.75 31.93
C GLY A 234 33.73 -33.35 30.92
N ALA A 235 33.36 -32.07 30.85
CA ALA A 235 32.42 -31.53 29.87
C ALA A 235 33.15 -30.81 28.73
N ASP A 236 32.55 -30.80 27.53
CA ASP A 236 33.06 -30.06 26.39
C ASP A 236 32.46 -28.64 26.35
N VAL A 237 33.35 -27.66 26.43
CA VAL A 237 33.07 -26.24 26.60
C VAL A 237 33.48 -25.48 25.33
N ALA A 238 32.57 -24.64 24.83
CA ALA A 238 32.81 -23.79 23.67
C ALA A 238 32.71 -22.31 24.06
N LEU A 239 33.60 -21.48 23.50
CA LEU A 239 33.67 -20.05 23.74
C LEU A 239 33.23 -19.27 22.51
N PHE A 240 32.35 -18.29 22.72
CA PHE A 240 31.83 -17.41 21.69
C PHE A 240 31.95 -15.95 22.12
N GLN A 241 32.05 -15.05 21.15
CA GLN A 241 31.84 -13.64 21.42
C GLN A 241 30.35 -13.40 21.71
N ASP A 242 30.03 -12.65 22.76
CA ASP A 242 28.66 -12.16 22.97
C ASP A 242 28.38 -11.04 21.96
N LEU A 243 27.32 -11.21 21.17
CA LEU A 243 26.94 -10.33 20.06
C LEU A 243 25.44 -10.07 20.12
N SER A 244 24.99 -8.93 19.59
CA SER A 244 23.55 -8.65 19.53
C SER A 244 22.81 -9.74 18.72
N PRO A 245 21.53 -10.05 19.03
CA PRO A 245 20.75 -11.00 18.26
C PRO A 245 20.62 -10.63 16.77
N LEU A 246 20.61 -9.33 16.45
CA LEU A 246 20.56 -8.83 15.07
C LEU A 246 21.85 -9.18 14.32
N THR A 247 23.01 -8.91 14.94
CA THR A 247 24.32 -9.26 14.37
C THR A 247 24.50 -10.76 14.22
N LEU A 248 24.02 -11.57 15.19
CA LEU A 248 24.03 -13.03 15.08
C LEU A 248 23.14 -13.52 13.94
N ASN A 249 21.95 -12.95 13.76
CA ASN A 249 21.07 -13.29 12.64
C ASN A 249 21.66 -12.88 11.29
N ALA A 250 22.33 -11.73 11.21
CA ALA A 250 23.07 -11.31 10.02
C ALA A 250 24.23 -12.26 9.67
N ARG A 251 24.98 -12.76 10.67
CA ARG A 251 26.04 -13.77 10.47
C ARG A 251 25.50 -15.16 10.09
N ARG A 252 24.26 -15.49 10.46
CA ARG A 252 23.57 -16.74 10.09
C ARG A 252 22.94 -16.69 8.71
N ALA A 253 22.71 -15.50 8.15
CA ALA A 253 22.17 -15.36 6.81
C ALA A 253 23.15 -15.96 5.79
N PRO A 254 22.69 -16.79 4.84
CA PRO A 254 23.55 -17.28 3.78
C PRO A 254 24.08 -16.11 2.95
N ILE A 255 25.34 -16.20 2.51
CA ILE A 255 25.95 -15.19 1.66
C ILE A 255 25.36 -15.32 0.24
N THR A 256 24.18 -14.75 0.02
CA THR A 256 23.57 -14.62 -1.31
C THR A 256 24.09 -13.37 -2.02
N SER A 257 25.41 -13.15 -2.03
CA SER A 257 26.02 -12.27 -3.02
C SER A 257 26.35 -13.10 -4.26
N PRO A 258 26.03 -12.64 -5.48
CA PRO A 258 26.57 -13.23 -6.69
C PRO A 258 28.05 -12.86 -6.76
N ILE A 259 28.91 -13.67 -6.13
CA ILE A 259 30.33 -13.72 -6.51
C ILE A 259 30.32 -14.21 -7.96
N ASN A 260 30.81 -13.37 -8.88
CA ASN A 260 30.77 -13.64 -10.31
C ASN A 260 31.35 -15.03 -10.63
N GLY A 261 30.50 -15.95 -11.12
CA GLY A 261 30.94 -17.23 -11.66
C GLY A 261 31.21 -18.35 -10.64
N GLY A 262 30.38 -18.54 -9.61
CA GLY A 262 30.39 -19.80 -8.85
C GLY A 262 29.57 -19.76 -7.56
N SER A 263 28.53 -20.59 -7.47
CA SER A 263 27.79 -20.76 -6.22
C SER A 263 28.60 -21.64 -5.26
N LEU A 264 29.22 -21.01 -4.26
CA LEU A 264 29.80 -21.71 -3.11
C LEU A 264 29.12 -21.20 -1.83
N LEU A 265 28.35 -22.09 -1.19
CA LEU A 265 27.53 -21.77 -0.02
C LEU A 265 28.41 -21.80 1.25
N LEU A 266 29.14 -20.73 1.49
CA LEU A 266 30.04 -20.59 2.65
C LEU A 266 29.30 -20.01 3.86
N TYR A 267 29.24 -20.78 4.95
CA TYR A 267 28.82 -20.28 6.26
C TYR A 267 29.98 -19.58 6.97
N LEU A 268 29.78 -18.29 7.26
CA LEU A 268 30.79 -17.39 7.79
C LEU A 268 30.86 -17.46 9.33
N GLN A 269 31.80 -18.22 9.90
CA GLN A 269 32.07 -18.13 11.35
C GLN A 269 33.13 -17.09 11.73
N ASP A 270 34.17 -16.86 10.91
CA ASP A 270 35.02 -15.66 10.89
C ASP A 270 35.95 -15.74 9.65
N THR A 271 35.84 -14.86 8.65
CA THR A 271 36.81 -14.82 7.54
C THR A 271 38.12 -14.19 7.99
N ARG A 272 39.16 -15.02 8.13
CA ARG A 272 40.39 -14.76 7.39
C ARG A 272 40.27 -15.48 6.05
N MET A 273 40.39 -14.75 4.94
CA MET A 273 40.66 -15.41 3.66
C MET A 273 42.02 -16.11 3.80
N THR A 274 42.01 -17.43 3.74
CA THR A 274 43.19 -18.23 3.42
C THR A 274 42.86 -18.90 2.10
N GLU A 275 43.60 -18.55 1.06
CA GLU A 275 43.42 -19.14 -0.26
C GLU A 275 43.72 -20.64 -0.17
N CYS A 276 42.79 -21.50 -0.61
CA CYS A 276 43.10 -22.91 -0.72
C CYS A 276 44.15 -23.09 -1.83
N PRO A 277 45.30 -23.73 -1.57
CA PRO A 277 46.30 -24.02 -2.61
C PRO A 277 45.83 -25.05 -3.65
N CYS A 278 44.54 -25.43 -3.60
CA CYS A 278 43.90 -26.42 -4.45
C CYS A 278 43.26 -25.83 -5.74
N ALA A 279 43.35 -24.52 -5.96
CA ALA A 279 42.80 -23.83 -7.14
C ALA A 279 43.53 -24.20 -8.46
N GLY A 280 43.30 -25.43 -8.96
CA GLY A 280 43.91 -25.86 -10.23
C GLY A 280 43.74 -27.31 -10.68
N ARG A 281 43.08 -28.22 -9.94
CA ARG A 281 42.91 -29.63 -10.38
C ARG A 281 41.47 -30.11 -10.26
N ARG A 282 40.89 -30.59 -11.37
CA ARG A 282 39.47 -30.97 -11.53
C ARG A 282 39.10 -32.37 -10.99
N SER A 283 39.96 -33.02 -10.21
CA SER A 283 39.81 -34.43 -9.82
C SER A 283 40.11 -34.66 -8.33
N ALA A 284 39.21 -34.18 -7.45
CA ALA A 284 39.25 -34.44 -6.01
C ALA A 284 37.84 -34.31 -5.38
N TRP A 285 36.81 -34.88 -6.02
CA TRP A 285 35.44 -34.83 -5.51
C TRP A 285 35.21 -35.73 -4.28
N ASP A 286 36.04 -36.76 -4.09
CA ASP A 286 35.83 -37.79 -3.07
C ASP A 286 36.49 -37.53 -1.70
N PHE A 287 37.18 -36.40 -1.51
CA PHE A 287 37.89 -36.11 -0.25
C PHE A 287 37.20 -35.07 0.66
N CYS A 288 36.19 -34.34 0.19
CA CYS A 288 35.52 -33.28 0.96
C CYS A 288 34.17 -33.69 1.59
N THR A 289 33.59 -34.83 1.22
CA THR A 289 32.31 -35.31 1.77
C THR A 289 32.42 -35.87 3.20
N ALA A 290 33.64 -36.21 3.66
CA ALA A 290 33.89 -36.81 4.98
C ALA A 290 33.73 -35.85 6.17
N TRP A 291 33.54 -34.54 5.95
CA TRP A 291 33.45 -33.54 7.03
C TRP A 291 32.05 -32.94 7.24
N ALA A 292 31.04 -33.40 6.48
CA ALA A 292 29.70 -32.81 6.47
C ALA A 292 28.63 -33.60 7.23
N TYR A 293 28.89 -34.86 7.62
CA TYR A 293 27.92 -35.73 8.31
C TYR A 293 28.57 -36.55 9.43
N HIS A 294 28.66 -35.95 10.62
CA HIS A 294 28.69 -36.70 11.87
C HIS A 294 27.54 -36.19 12.76
N PRO A 295 26.37 -36.85 12.75
CA PRO A 295 25.34 -36.59 13.76
C PRO A 295 25.84 -37.13 15.10
N LEU A 296 25.84 -36.27 16.12
CA LEU A 296 26.10 -36.67 17.50
C LEU A 296 25.00 -37.63 17.97
N LYS A 297 25.42 -38.79 18.49
CA LYS A 297 24.68 -39.61 19.45
C LYS A 297 25.38 -39.49 20.80
#